data_AF-A0A8T2V8U5-F1
#
_entry.id   AF-A0A8T2V8U5-F1
#
_cell.length_a   1.000
_cell.length_b   1.000
_cell.length_c   1.000
_cell.angle_alpha   90.00
_cell.angle_beta   90.00
_cell.angle_gamma   90.00
#
_symmetry.space_group_name_H-M   'P 1'
#
loop_
_entity.id
_entity.type
_entity.pdbx_description
1 polymer ?
#
loop_
_entity_poly.entity_id
_entity_poly.type
_entity_poly.pdbx_seq_one_letter_code
_entity_poly.pdbx_strand_id
1 'polypeptide(L)'
;MVEELLDTSLNDFIFIVDLIFRDRPIISQVLHGIPGTGEVHGWFSNCPFRIDLINQCYEEGENRNAMIIDGLLLVLSIEKERKDGHVWKALCEDINLSWILIKKKTKQMANLASWRPLGGQRHWSGDKDFLVLFGSVLPAHRLLASRVFQCSVVLKCRLLLNSDKVEKGERTSSLMVTELSMQLEDTAGMPLKGLHSLLVLKEVLGSSKSMNHPNVLKVYGQYVKAQSELKDRKHRIGGHVDVAYVIGGILSLLSLCYFML
;
A
#
# COMPACT_ATOMS: atom_id res chain seq x y z
N MET A 1 -27.88 3.22 3.49
CA MET A 1 -26.56 2.91 2.87
C MET A 1 -26.56 3.25 1.38
N VAL A 2 -27.53 2.77 0.59
CA VAL A 2 -27.62 3.09 -0.85
C VAL A 2 -27.92 4.58 -1.10
N GLU A 3 -28.83 5.20 -0.35
CA GLU A 3 -29.16 6.65 -0.51
C GLU A 3 -28.00 7.61 -0.24
N GLU A 4 -27.13 7.34 0.73
CA GLU A 4 -25.95 8.19 1.02
C GLU A 4 -24.84 8.11 -0.04
N LEU A 5 -24.86 7.03 -0.82
CA LEU A 5 -23.91 6.75 -1.91
C LEU A 5 -24.48 7.17 -3.28
N LEU A 6 -25.81 7.20 -3.43
CA LEU A 6 -26.48 7.68 -4.65
C LEU A 6 -26.11 9.15 -4.98
N ASP A 7 -25.73 9.94 -3.99
CA ASP A 7 -25.33 11.34 -4.18
C ASP A 7 -23.82 11.54 -4.46
N THR A 8 -23.02 10.48 -4.36
CA THR A 8 -21.57 10.52 -4.59
C THR A 8 -21.21 9.67 -5.80
N SER A 9 -21.03 10.32 -6.95
CA SER A 9 -20.56 9.66 -8.16
C SER A 9 -19.09 9.25 -8.00
N LEU A 10 -18.70 8.11 -8.58
CA LEU A 10 -17.30 7.68 -8.66
C LEU A 10 -16.42 8.73 -9.35
N ASN A 11 -17.01 9.55 -10.23
CA ASN A 11 -16.37 10.65 -10.94
C ASN A 11 -16.25 11.95 -10.13
N ASP A 12 -16.84 12.01 -8.94
CA ASP A 12 -16.77 13.18 -8.06
C ASP A 12 -15.41 13.31 -7.36
N PHE A 13 -14.58 12.28 -7.41
CA PHE A 13 -13.26 12.28 -6.78
C PHE A 13 -12.16 12.70 -7.77
N ILE A 14 -11.15 13.36 -7.22
CA ILE A 14 -9.86 13.61 -7.88
C ILE A 14 -8.78 13.16 -6.90
N PHE A 15 -7.75 12.50 -7.41
CA PHE A 15 -6.54 12.20 -6.66
C PHE A 15 -5.39 13.02 -7.25
N ILE A 16 -4.65 13.71 -6.40
CA ILE A 16 -3.38 14.35 -6.76
C ILE A 16 -2.28 13.58 -6.03
N VAL A 17 -1.32 13.06 -6.79
CA VAL A 17 -0.25 12.21 -6.26
C VAL A 17 1.09 12.82 -6.63
N ASP A 18 1.87 13.20 -5.63
CA ASP A 18 3.23 13.71 -5.81
C ASP A 18 4.23 12.84 -5.04
N LEU A 19 5.19 12.26 -5.75
CA LEU A 19 6.36 11.60 -5.18
C LEU A 19 7.56 12.51 -5.34
N ILE A 20 8.17 12.90 -4.22
CA ILE A 20 9.28 13.85 -4.17
C ILE A 20 10.48 13.17 -3.50
N PHE A 21 11.67 13.35 -4.05
CA PHE A 21 12.92 12.90 -3.44
C PHE A 21 13.92 14.05 -3.41
N ARG A 22 14.42 14.40 -2.23
CA ARG A 22 15.34 15.55 -2.03
C ARG A 22 14.84 16.83 -2.72
N ASP A 23 13.59 17.16 -2.44
CA ASP A 23 12.88 18.33 -2.97
C ASP A 23 12.72 18.36 -4.51
N ARG A 24 13.00 17.25 -5.20
CA ARG A 24 12.76 17.10 -6.63
C ARG A 24 11.55 16.19 -6.88
N PRO A 25 10.55 16.63 -7.66
CA PRO A 25 9.43 15.78 -8.01
C PRO A 25 9.89 14.67 -8.97
N ILE A 26 9.64 13.42 -8.58
CA ILE A 26 9.83 12.23 -9.43
C ILE A 26 8.53 11.94 -10.18
N ILE A 27 7.39 12.06 -9.49
CA ILE A 27 6.05 11.83 -10.03
C ILE A 27 5.17 12.99 -9.58
N SER A 28 4.37 13.53 -10.49
CA SER A 28 3.26 14.40 -10.17
C SER A 28 2.14 14.09 -11.16
N GLN A 29 1.04 13.52 -10.67
CA GLN A 29 -0.07 13.07 -11.50
C GLN A 29 -1.41 13.40 -10.86
N VAL A 30 -2.38 13.72 -11.71
CA VAL A 30 -3.77 13.92 -11.34
C VAL A 30 -4.61 12.80 -11.94
N LEU A 31 -5.34 12.08 -11.09
CA LEU A 31 -6.31 11.06 -11.49
C LEU A 31 -7.72 11.62 -11.29
N HIS A 32 -8.55 11.47 -12.31
CA HIS A 32 -9.96 11.84 -12.25
C HIS A 32 -10.81 10.59 -12.05
N GLY A 33 -11.66 10.62 -11.03
CA GLY A 33 -12.49 9.48 -10.64
C GLY A 33 -11.68 8.34 -10.03
N ILE A 34 -12.34 7.19 -9.86
CA ILE A 34 -11.70 5.97 -9.39
C ILE A 34 -11.28 5.14 -10.61
N PRO A 35 -9.99 4.78 -10.77
CA PRO A 35 -9.53 4.02 -11.91
C PRO A 35 -10.23 2.67 -12.05
N GLY A 36 -10.43 2.23 -13.29
CA GLY A 36 -11.17 1.03 -13.62
C GLY A 36 -12.69 1.23 -13.59
N THR A 37 -13.25 2.16 -12.81
CA THR A 37 -14.70 2.32 -12.74
C THR A 37 -15.24 3.11 -13.93
N GLY A 38 -15.39 2.46 -15.09
CA GLY A 38 -16.21 2.98 -16.19
C GLY A 38 -17.70 3.08 -15.79
N GLU A 39 -18.59 3.22 -16.76
CA GLU A 39 -20.05 3.37 -16.54
C GLU A 39 -20.73 2.18 -15.81
N VAL A 40 -20.01 1.07 -15.61
CA VAL A 40 -20.56 -0.16 -15.00
C VAL A 40 -20.25 -0.20 -13.50
N HIS A 41 -21.17 0.33 -12.69
CA HIS A 41 -21.07 0.42 -11.23
C HIS A 41 -21.05 -0.93 -10.47
N GLY A 42 -21.39 -2.04 -11.14
CA GLY A 42 -21.64 -3.34 -10.48
C GLY A 42 -20.40 -4.09 -10.00
N TRP A 43 -19.32 -4.13 -10.78
CA TRP A 43 -18.16 -4.96 -10.47
C TRP A 43 -17.28 -4.37 -9.37
N PHE A 44 -17.11 -3.05 -9.35
CA PHE A 44 -16.31 -2.33 -8.35
C PHE A 44 -16.78 -2.58 -6.92
N SER A 45 -18.10 -2.72 -6.71
CA SER A 45 -18.69 -2.85 -5.39
C SER A 45 -18.17 -4.04 -4.58
N ASN A 46 -17.79 -5.13 -5.25
CA ASN A 46 -17.31 -6.37 -4.62
C ASN A 46 -15.82 -6.63 -4.79
N CYS A 47 -15.13 -5.87 -5.64
CA CYS A 47 -13.69 -6.01 -5.84
C CYS A 47 -12.90 -5.39 -4.67
N PRO A 48 -11.74 -5.98 -4.30
CA PRO A 48 -10.75 -5.32 -3.45
C PRO A 48 -10.40 -3.94 -4.00
N PHE A 49 -10.47 -2.94 -3.13
CA PHE A 49 -10.19 -1.56 -3.48
C PHE A 49 -8.69 -1.31 -3.52
N ARG A 50 -8.20 -0.94 -4.69
CA ARG A 50 -6.81 -0.61 -4.96
C ARG A 50 -6.72 0.39 -6.10
N ILE A 51 -5.86 1.38 -5.95
CA ILE A 51 -5.53 2.35 -7.00
C ILE A 51 -4.07 2.17 -7.34
N ASP A 52 -3.78 1.69 -8.55
CA ASP A 52 -2.43 1.58 -9.09
C ASP A 52 -2.13 2.79 -9.97
N LEU A 53 -1.12 3.57 -9.59
CA LEU A 53 -0.61 4.69 -10.39
C LEU A 53 0.44 4.20 -11.39
N ILE A 54 1.33 3.32 -10.92
CA ILE A 54 2.39 2.71 -11.71
C ILE A 54 2.33 1.21 -11.45
N ASN A 55 2.26 0.45 -12.54
CA ASN A 55 2.46 -0.97 -12.51
C ASN A 55 3.34 -1.35 -13.72
N GLN A 56 4.66 -1.21 -13.55
CA GLN A 56 5.61 -1.62 -14.57
C GLN A 56 5.88 -3.11 -14.36
N CYS A 57 4.94 -3.93 -14.83
CA CYS A 57 5.22 -5.34 -15.06
C CYS A 57 6.39 -5.42 -16.04
N TYR A 58 7.36 -6.25 -15.72
CA TYR A 58 8.58 -6.49 -16.47
C TYR A 58 8.30 -6.80 -17.94
N GLU A 59 8.28 -5.80 -18.80
CA GLU A 59 8.57 -6.00 -20.21
C GLU A 59 9.96 -5.40 -20.46
N GLU A 60 10.91 -6.30 -20.73
CA GLU A 60 12.23 -5.99 -21.29
C GLU A 60 12.03 -5.35 -22.67
N GLY A 61 11.73 -4.07 -22.66
CA GLY A 61 11.77 -3.19 -23.82
C GLY A 61 12.12 -1.81 -23.29
N GLU A 62 12.96 -1.08 -24.01
CA GLU A 62 13.39 0.28 -23.68
C GLU A 62 12.19 1.21 -23.40
N ASN A 63 11.70 1.19 -22.17
CA ASN A 63 10.60 2.03 -21.78
C ASN A 63 11.19 3.40 -21.42
N ARG A 64 11.18 4.30 -22.39
CA ARG A 64 11.71 5.67 -22.29
C ARG A 64 11.02 6.53 -21.20
N ASN A 65 10.02 5.98 -20.51
CA ASN A 65 9.26 6.62 -19.43
C ASN A 65 9.46 5.93 -18.06
N ALA A 66 10.56 5.18 -17.86
CA ALA A 66 10.92 4.67 -16.55
C ALA A 66 11.10 5.85 -15.56
N MET A 67 10.40 5.80 -14.43
CA MET A 67 10.50 6.85 -13.40
C MET A 67 11.70 6.54 -12.52
N ILE A 68 12.73 7.40 -12.64
CA ILE A 68 14.03 7.18 -12.01
C ILE A 68 14.23 8.15 -10.84
N ILE A 69 14.71 7.61 -9.72
CA ILE A 69 15.22 8.35 -8.57
C ILE A 69 16.74 8.39 -8.69
N ASP A 70 17.28 9.56 -9.04
CA ASP A 70 18.72 9.78 -9.21
C ASP A 70 19.37 10.47 -8.01
N GLY A 71 20.71 10.53 -8.02
CA GLY A 71 21.49 11.23 -7.02
C GLY A 71 21.73 10.42 -5.74
N LEU A 72 21.52 9.12 -5.76
CA LEU A 72 21.90 8.24 -4.66
C LEU A 72 23.40 8.01 -4.65
N LEU A 73 23.94 7.68 -3.47
CA LEU A 73 25.35 7.33 -3.32
C LEU A 73 25.67 6.10 -4.19
N LEU A 74 26.85 6.09 -4.80
CA LEU A 74 27.29 5.01 -5.69
C LEU A 74 27.31 3.67 -4.97
N VAL A 75 26.46 2.75 -5.41
CA VAL A 75 26.44 1.35 -5.00
C VAL A 75 27.22 0.52 -6.02
N LEU A 76 28.43 0.11 -5.62
CA LEU A 76 29.27 -0.79 -6.43
C LEU A 76 28.97 -2.27 -6.17
N SER A 77 28.42 -2.60 -5.01
CA SER A 77 28.09 -3.97 -4.60
C SER A 77 26.86 -3.95 -3.69
N ILE A 78 25.98 -4.92 -3.94
CA ILE A 78 24.75 -5.14 -3.17
C ILE A 78 25.07 -5.55 -1.73
N GLU A 79 26.14 -6.34 -1.54
CA GLU A 79 26.63 -6.78 -0.23
C GLU A 79 27.11 -5.60 0.61
N LYS A 80 27.77 -4.62 -0.02
CA LYS A 80 28.20 -3.40 0.67
C LYS A 80 26.99 -2.56 1.08
N GLU A 81 26.04 -2.33 0.17
CA GLU A 81 24.79 -1.64 0.51
C GLU A 81 24.00 -2.38 1.59
N ARG A 82 24.13 -3.71 1.72
CA ARG A 82 23.52 -4.48 2.81
C ARG A 82 24.12 -4.19 4.18
N LYS A 83 25.42 -3.88 4.24
CA LYS A 83 26.09 -3.50 5.49
C LYS A 83 25.86 -2.03 5.81
N ASP A 84 25.95 -1.18 4.80
CA ASP A 84 26.00 0.27 4.98
C ASP A 84 24.59 0.91 4.97
N GLY A 85 23.65 0.33 4.21
CA GLY A 85 22.25 0.74 4.15
C GLY A 85 22.02 2.17 3.66
N HIS A 86 22.94 2.73 2.87
CA HIS A 86 22.91 4.13 2.48
C HIS A 86 21.72 4.46 1.58
N VAL A 87 21.40 3.60 0.61
CA VAL A 87 20.23 3.76 -0.26
C VAL A 87 18.95 3.63 0.55
N TRP A 88 18.88 2.63 1.42
CA TRP A 88 17.72 2.45 2.30
C TRP A 88 17.49 3.67 3.19
N LYS A 89 18.55 4.18 3.81
CA LYS A 89 18.48 5.38 4.66
C LYS A 89 18.01 6.60 3.87
N ALA A 90 18.59 6.83 2.69
CA ALA A 90 18.17 7.93 1.81
C ALA A 90 16.69 7.80 1.42
N LEU A 91 16.23 6.60 1.08
CA LEU A 91 14.80 6.36 0.81
C LEU A 91 13.93 6.65 2.03
N CYS A 92 14.32 6.28 3.25
CA CYS A 92 13.50 6.55 4.42
C CYS A 92 13.47 8.03 4.84
N GLU A 93 14.57 8.76 4.60
CA GLU A 93 14.74 10.13 5.09
C GLU A 93 14.36 11.20 4.07
N ASP A 94 14.66 10.97 2.79
CA ASP A 94 14.62 12.00 1.76
C ASP A 94 13.40 11.91 0.83
N ILE A 95 12.64 10.81 0.89
CA ILE A 95 11.44 10.63 0.07
C ILE A 95 10.21 11.17 0.78
N ASN A 96 9.35 11.85 0.04
CA ASN A 96 8.05 12.29 0.51
C ASN A 96 6.97 11.93 -0.51
N LEU A 97 5.77 11.64 -0.02
CA LEU A 97 4.62 11.27 -0.84
C LEU A 97 3.36 12.01 -0.38
N SER A 98 2.73 12.72 -1.30
CA SER A 98 1.35 13.21 -1.16
C SER A 98 0.40 12.26 -1.91
N TRP A 99 -0.74 11.95 -1.30
CA TRP A 99 -1.84 11.28 -1.99
C TRP A 99 -3.13 11.98 -1.59
N ILE A 100 -3.43 13.07 -2.27
CA ILE A 100 -4.49 13.99 -1.91
C ILE A 100 -5.77 13.57 -2.60
N LEU A 101 -6.77 13.21 -1.80
CA LEU A 101 -8.14 13.03 -2.25
C LEU A 101 -8.84 14.40 -2.25
N ILE A 102 -9.58 14.70 -3.31
CA ILE A 102 -10.45 15.88 -3.43
C ILE A 102 -11.84 15.42 -3.86
N LYS A 103 -12.89 15.97 -3.23
CA LYS A 103 -14.27 15.82 -3.70
C LYS A 103 -14.71 17.08 -4.44
N LYS A 104 -14.96 16.96 -5.75
CA LYS A 104 -15.25 18.07 -6.67
C LYS A 104 -16.40 18.95 -6.22
N LYS A 105 -17.49 18.34 -5.74
CA LYS A 105 -18.73 19.03 -5.34
C LYS A 105 -18.55 19.83 -4.05
N THR A 106 -17.94 19.24 -3.03
CA THR A 106 -17.79 19.88 -1.71
C THR A 106 -16.51 20.71 -1.58
N LYS A 107 -15.57 20.59 -2.53
CA LYS A 107 -14.22 21.19 -2.48
C LYS A 107 -13.41 20.77 -1.25
N GLN A 108 -13.83 19.72 -0.56
CA GLN A 108 -13.07 19.15 0.54
C GLN A 108 -11.88 18.36 0.00
N MET A 109 -10.82 18.32 0.79
CA MET A 109 -9.60 17.59 0.47
C MET A 109 -8.98 16.96 1.70
N ALA A 110 -8.32 15.82 1.52
CA ALA A 110 -7.59 15.13 2.57
C ALA A 110 -6.38 14.39 2.00
N ASN A 111 -5.23 14.47 2.67
CA ASN A 111 -4.05 13.70 2.29
C ASN A 111 -4.08 12.31 2.94
N LEU A 112 -4.16 11.27 2.12
CA LEU A 112 -4.20 9.87 2.52
C LEU A 112 -2.80 9.34 2.90
N ALA A 113 -1.74 9.86 2.28
CA ALA A 113 -0.36 9.46 2.56
C ALA A 113 0.23 10.20 3.77
N SER A 114 1.13 9.55 4.52
CA SER A 114 1.77 10.07 5.74
C SER A 114 2.77 11.22 5.51
N TRP A 115 2.89 11.73 4.28
CA TRP A 115 3.97 12.60 3.81
C TRP A 115 5.35 11.93 3.84
N ARG A 116 5.79 11.47 5.00
CA ARG A 116 7.02 10.69 5.18
C ARG A 116 6.75 9.19 5.27
N PRO A 117 7.73 8.33 4.96
CA PRO A 117 7.62 6.89 5.14
C PRO A 117 7.22 6.50 6.57
N LEU A 118 6.32 5.53 6.68
CA LEU A 118 6.01 4.83 7.93
C LEU A 118 7.05 3.74 8.24
N GLY A 119 7.75 3.28 7.20
CA GLY A 119 8.76 2.24 7.24
C GLY A 119 8.83 1.53 5.90
N GLY A 120 9.24 0.27 5.92
CA GLY A 120 9.21 -0.60 4.76
C GLY A 120 10.23 -1.74 4.88
N GLN A 121 10.58 -2.35 3.77
CA GLN A 121 11.43 -3.53 3.73
C GLN A 121 12.31 -3.51 2.47
N ARG A 122 13.54 -3.99 2.60
CA ARG A 122 14.34 -4.44 1.46
C ARG A 122 13.86 -5.84 1.07
N HIS A 123 13.23 -6.00 -0.09
CA HIS A 123 12.56 -7.25 -0.46
C HIS A 123 13.53 -8.27 -1.11
N TRP A 124 13.34 -9.54 -0.77
CA TRP A 124 14.11 -10.74 -1.16
C TRP A 124 13.40 -11.41 -2.34
N SER A 125 13.99 -11.60 -3.53
CA SER A 125 15.04 -12.60 -3.82
C SER A 125 16.25 -12.07 -4.62
N GLY A 126 16.29 -10.77 -4.93
CA GLY A 126 17.35 -10.16 -5.75
C GLY A 126 18.17 -9.06 -5.06
N ASP A 127 17.85 -8.71 -3.80
CA ASP A 127 18.47 -7.64 -2.98
C ASP A 127 18.58 -6.25 -3.63
N LYS A 128 17.95 -6.06 -4.80
CA LYS A 128 17.84 -4.81 -5.55
C LYS A 128 16.48 -4.13 -5.34
N ASP A 129 15.48 -4.85 -4.84
CA ASP A 129 14.13 -4.30 -4.68
C ASP A 129 13.91 -3.73 -3.27
N PHE A 130 13.33 -2.55 -3.22
CA PHE A 130 13.01 -1.79 -2.02
C PHE A 130 11.50 -1.55 -1.99
N LEU A 131 10.91 -1.73 -0.82
CA LEU A 131 9.51 -1.45 -0.55
C LEU A 131 9.45 -0.38 0.54
N VAL A 132 8.78 0.73 0.26
CA VAL A 132 8.55 1.83 1.18
C VAL A 132 7.05 1.96 1.41
N LEU A 133 6.65 2.06 2.68
CA LEU A 133 5.27 2.18 3.10
C LEU A 133 4.96 3.60 3.55
N PHE A 134 3.86 4.15 3.05
CA PHE A 134 3.23 5.37 3.54
C PHE A 134 1.78 5.05 3.89
N GLY A 135 1.11 5.97 4.58
CA GLY A 135 -0.30 5.76 4.82
C GLY A 135 -0.90 6.61 5.92
N SER A 136 -2.08 6.21 6.35
CA SER A 136 -2.72 6.77 7.53
C SER A 136 -3.75 5.82 8.13
N VAL A 137 -4.03 6.05 9.41
CA VAL A 137 -5.14 5.42 10.11
C VAL A 137 -6.35 6.33 9.97
N LEU A 138 -7.41 5.80 9.38
CA LEU A 138 -8.60 6.54 8.97
C LEU A 138 -9.78 6.25 9.89
N PRO A 139 -10.61 7.27 10.20
CA PRO A 139 -11.86 7.05 10.92
C PRO A 139 -12.83 6.21 10.07
N ALA A 140 -13.66 5.42 10.76
CA ALA A 140 -14.72 4.67 10.10
C ALA A 140 -15.99 5.49 9.94
N HIS A 141 -16.68 5.25 8.82
CA HIS A 141 -18.07 5.66 8.69
C HIS A 141 -18.95 4.84 9.64
N ARG A 142 -20.00 5.47 10.19
CA ARG A 142 -20.93 4.86 11.17
C ARG A 142 -21.62 3.59 10.67
N LEU A 143 -21.68 3.41 9.35
CA LEU A 143 -22.31 2.27 8.69
C LEU A 143 -21.41 1.03 8.59
N LEU A 144 -20.13 1.13 8.96
CA LEU A 144 -19.18 0.03 8.86
C LEU A 144 -18.94 -0.63 10.22
N ALA A 145 -18.77 -1.96 10.22
CA ALA A 145 -18.57 -2.73 11.44
C ALA A 145 -17.21 -2.47 12.11
N SER A 146 -16.16 -2.21 11.32
CA SER A 146 -14.85 -1.81 11.83
C SER A 146 -14.86 -0.33 12.17
N ARG A 147 -14.26 0.04 13.31
CA ARG A 147 -14.18 1.43 13.81
C ARG A 147 -13.03 2.23 13.22
N VAL A 148 -12.07 1.55 12.62
CA VAL A 148 -10.84 2.14 12.10
C VAL A 148 -10.45 1.39 10.82
N PHE A 149 -9.83 2.10 9.88
CA PHE A 149 -9.29 1.54 8.64
C PHE A 149 -7.86 2.01 8.44
N GLN A 150 -7.07 1.25 7.71
CA GLN A 150 -5.74 1.67 7.28
C GLN A 150 -5.79 2.03 5.80
N CYS A 151 -5.35 3.24 5.46
CA CYS A 151 -4.88 3.54 4.12
C CYS A 151 -3.40 3.20 4.04
N SER A 152 -3.07 2.24 3.19
CA SER A 152 -1.70 1.83 2.89
C SER A 152 -1.35 2.30 1.50
N VAL A 153 -0.23 3.00 1.38
CA VAL A 153 0.33 3.43 0.11
C VAL A 153 1.71 2.80 -0.03
N VAL A 154 1.87 1.97 -1.06
CA VAL A 154 3.05 1.15 -1.28
C VAL A 154 3.84 1.73 -2.45
N LEU A 155 5.11 2.01 -2.20
CA LEU A 155 6.08 2.34 -3.22
C LEU A 155 7.07 1.17 -3.34
N LYS A 156 7.24 0.62 -4.54
CA LYS A 156 8.31 -0.32 -4.84
C LYS A 156 9.31 0.31 -5.80
N CYS A 157 10.58 0.12 -5.49
CA CYS A 157 11.69 0.64 -6.26
C CYS A 157 12.71 -0.47 -6.50
N ARG A 158 13.40 -0.44 -7.64
CA ARG A 158 14.51 -1.34 -7.96
C ARG A 158 15.81 -0.57 -8.17
N LEU A 159 16.88 -1.01 -7.53
CA LEU A 159 18.24 -0.52 -7.74
C LEU A 159 18.78 -0.94 -9.10
N LEU A 160 19.18 0.08 -9.88
CA LEU A 160 19.86 -0.07 -11.13
C LEU A 160 21.37 -0.01 -10.88
N LEU A 161 22.04 -1.15 -11.07
CA LEU A 161 23.50 -1.25 -11.05
C LEU A 161 24.00 -1.00 -12.46
N ASN A 162 24.39 0.23 -12.77
CA ASN A 162 24.88 0.57 -14.10
C ASN A 162 26.42 0.56 -14.08
N SER A 163 27.02 -0.55 -14.55
CA SER A 163 28.48 -0.64 -14.79
C SER A 163 28.96 0.44 -15.77
N ASP A 164 28.16 0.75 -16.78
CA ASP A 164 28.50 1.69 -17.86
C ASP A 164 28.56 3.15 -17.40
N LYS A 165 27.83 3.49 -16.33
CA LYS A 165 27.87 4.85 -15.74
C LYS A 165 29.20 5.10 -15.02
N VAL A 166 29.83 4.07 -14.48
CA VAL A 166 31.15 4.15 -13.83
C VAL A 166 32.23 4.50 -14.87
N GLU A 167 32.15 3.92 -16.07
CA GLU A 167 33.08 4.23 -17.17
C GLU A 167 32.92 5.65 -17.70
N LYS A 168 31.70 6.23 -17.63
CA LYS A 168 31.42 7.63 -17.98
C LYS A 168 31.69 8.62 -16.84
N GLY A 169 32.25 8.17 -15.72
CA GLY A 169 32.60 9.03 -14.58
C GLY A 169 31.43 9.43 -13.67
N GLU A 170 30.24 8.87 -13.88
CA GLU A 170 29.06 9.10 -13.03
C GLU A 170 29.22 8.34 -11.70
N ARG A 171 29.20 9.07 -10.58
CA ARG A 171 29.41 8.52 -9.22
C ARG A 171 28.12 8.38 -8.43
N THR A 172 27.01 8.08 -9.09
CA THR A 172 25.70 7.99 -8.45
C THR A 172 24.93 6.77 -8.93
N SER A 173 24.18 6.16 -8.01
CA SER A 173 23.23 5.10 -8.33
C SER A 173 21.83 5.66 -8.53
N SER A 174 20.99 4.85 -9.16
CA SER A 174 19.62 5.22 -9.52
C SER A 174 18.65 4.12 -9.08
N LEU A 175 17.43 4.48 -8.70
CA LEU A 175 16.34 3.53 -8.48
C LEU A 175 15.26 3.73 -9.56
N MET A 176 14.70 2.64 -10.06
CA MET A 176 13.51 2.64 -10.90
C MET A 176 12.27 2.42 -10.04
N VAL A 177 11.28 3.29 -10.11
CA VAL A 177 9.97 3.06 -9.48
C VAL A 177 9.22 2.00 -10.28
N THR A 178 8.96 0.86 -9.65
CA THR A 178 8.29 -0.30 -10.29
C THR A 178 6.81 -0.36 -9.95
N GLU A 179 6.44 0.09 -8.76
CA GLU A 179 5.05 0.15 -8.30
C GLU A 179 4.81 1.39 -7.45
N LEU A 180 3.68 2.05 -7.66
CA LEU A 180 3.12 3.02 -6.72
C LEU A 180 1.61 2.80 -6.64
N SER A 181 1.14 2.30 -5.51
CA SER A 181 -0.24 1.85 -5.32
C SER A 181 -0.81 2.28 -3.97
N MET A 182 -2.13 2.46 -3.90
CA MET A 182 -2.86 2.76 -2.66
C MET A 182 -3.98 1.74 -2.46
N GLN A 183 -4.13 1.26 -1.23
CA GLN A 183 -5.18 0.34 -0.82
C GLN A 183 -5.78 0.72 0.53
N LEU A 184 -7.01 0.30 0.76
CA LEU A 184 -7.70 0.45 2.03
C LEU A 184 -7.89 -0.92 2.65
N GLU A 185 -7.53 -1.04 3.93
CA GLU A 185 -7.60 -2.29 4.68
C GLU A 185 -8.43 -2.10 5.95
N ASP A 186 -9.12 -3.16 6.36
CA ASP A 186 -9.75 -3.22 7.66
C ASP A 186 -8.74 -3.51 8.79
N THR A 187 -9.24 -3.54 10.03
CA THR A 187 -8.45 -3.88 11.23
C THR A 187 -7.89 -5.30 11.23
N ALA A 188 -8.33 -6.17 10.32
CA ALA A 188 -7.79 -7.51 10.11
C ALA A 188 -6.76 -7.57 8.97
N GLY A 189 -6.48 -6.45 8.28
CA GLY A 189 -5.58 -6.41 7.13
C GLY A 189 -6.21 -6.93 5.84
N MET A 190 -7.54 -7.07 5.81
CA MET A 190 -8.25 -7.48 4.61
C MET A 190 -8.53 -6.25 3.75
N PRO A 191 -8.27 -6.31 2.43
CA PRO A 191 -8.64 -5.24 1.52
C PRO A 191 -10.13 -4.94 1.59
N LEU A 192 -10.49 -3.66 1.70
CA LEU A 192 -11.87 -3.23 1.66
C LEU A 192 -12.44 -3.42 0.27
N LYS A 193 -13.74 -3.72 0.21
CA LYS A 193 -14.48 -3.73 -1.06
C LYS A 193 -14.68 -2.29 -1.56
N GLY A 194 -14.85 -2.12 -2.87
CA GLY A 194 -15.04 -0.80 -3.47
C GLY A 194 -16.15 0.03 -2.83
N LEU A 195 -17.31 -0.58 -2.55
CA LEU A 195 -18.44 0.13 -1.93
C LEU A 195 -18.12 0.68 -0.53
N HIS A 196 -17.52 -0.15 0.33
CA HIS A 196 -17.11 0.26 1.67
C HIS A 196 -16.00 1.30 1.63
N SER A 197 -15.13 1.21 0.64
CA SER A 197 -14.03 2.14 0.42
C SER A 197 -14.54 3.55 0.13
N LEU A 198 -15.60 3.71 -0.65
CA LEU A 198 -16.22 5.03 -0.89
C LEU A 198 -16.71 5.71 0.40
N LEU A 199 -17.29 4.93 1.30
CA LEU A 199 -17.77 5.44 2.59
C LEU A 199 -16.61 5.94 3.44
N VAL A 200 -15.50 5.18 3.47
CA VAL A 200 -14.27 5.59 4.16
C VAL A 200 -13.69 6.85 3.53
N LEU A 201 -13.55 6.91 2.21
CA LEU A 201 -13.03 8.10 1.51
C LEU A 201 -13.90 9.34 1.77
N LYS A 202 -15.23 9.19 1.82
CA LYS A 202 -16.17 10.28 2.18
C LYS A 202 -15.93 10.77 3.61
N GLU A 203 -15.78 9.86 4.57
CA GLU A 203 -15.57 10.21 5.97
C GLU A 203 -14.23 10.95 6.18
N VAL A 204 -13.19 10.51 5.49
CA VAL A 204 -11.85 11.09 5.59
C VAL A 204 -11.79 12.56 5.17
N LEU A 205 -12.62 12.98 4.21
CA LEU A 205 -12.71 14.37 3.75
C LEU A 205 -13.21 15.35 4.83
N GLY A 206 -13.88 14.85 5.87
CA GLY A 206 -14.28 15.62 7.05
C GLY A 206 -13.28 15.56 8.20
N SER A 207 -12.23 14.76 8.08
CA SER A 207 -11.29 14.49 9.17
C SER A 207 -10.07 15.42 9.13
N SER A 208 -9.61 15.87 10.29
CA SER A 208 -8.35 16.59 10.42
C SER A 208 -7.21 15.59 10.64
N LYS A 209 -6.18 15.66 9.80
CA LYS A 209 -5.00 14.80 9.91
C LYS A 209 -3.92 15.46 10.76
N SER A 210 -3.35 14.69 11.68
CA SER A 210 -2.15 15.12 12.41
C SER A 210 -0.96 15.23 11.44
N MET A 211 -0.32 16.41 11.38
CA MET A 211 0.94 16.60 10.66
C MET A 211 2.18 16.23 11.50
N ASN A 212 2.00 15.92 12.79
CA ASN A 212 3.09 15.52 13.68
C ASN A 212 3.52 14.08 13.35
N HIS A 213 4.60 13.95 12.59
CA HIS A 213 5.10 12.65 12.11
C HIS A 213 5.44 11.65 13.23
N PRO A 214 6.17 12.02 14.32
CA PRO A 214 6.35 11.15 15.47
C PRO A 214 5.05 10.60 16.07
N ASN A 215 4.01 11.44 16.17
CA ASN A 215 2.70 11.00 16.64
C ASN A 215 2.02 10.04 15.64
N VAL A 216 2.12 10.33 14.35
CA VAL A 216 1.59 9.44 13.28
C VAL A 216 2.27 8.07 13.35
N LEU A 217 3.60 8.01 13.49
CA LEU A 217 4.34 6.77 13.65
C LEU A 217 3.93 6.00 14.90
N LYS A 218 3.74 6.70 16.04
CA LYS A 218 3.29 6.07 17.28
C LYS A 218 1.90 5.45 17.15
N VAL A 219 0.92 6.20 16.62
CA VAL A 219 -0.45 5.72 16.41
C VAL A 219 -0.46 4.56 15.40
N TYR A 220 0.31 4.69 14.33
CA TYR A 220 0.47 3.62 13.34
C TYR A 220 1.07 2.35 13.97
N GLY A 221 2.13 2.47 14.77
CA GLY A 221 2.73 1.34 15.47
C GLY A 221 1.76 0.65 16.45
N GLN A 222 0.92 1.42 17.14
CA GLN A 222 -0.16 0.87 17.98
C GLN A 222 -1.20 0.11 17.15
N TYR A 223 -1.57 0.66 15.99
CA TYR A 223 -2.49 0.01 15.06
C TYR A 223 -1.94 -1.33 14.54
N VAL A 224 -0.71 -1.33 14.03
CA VAL A 224 -0.04 -2.55 13.52
C VAL A 224 0.10 -3.61 14.61
N LYS A 225 0.44 -3.19 15.84
CA LYS A 225 0.49 -4.10 16.98
C LYS A 225 -0.89 -4.73 17.26
N ALA A 226 -1.94 -3.92 17.34
CA ALA A 226 -3.30 -4.43 17.56
C ALA A 226 -3.75 -5.39 16.44
N GLN A 227 -3.41 -5.07 15.19
CA GLN A 227 -3.67 -5.94 14.04
C GLN A 227 -2.95 -7.29 14.15
N SER A 228 -1.67 -7.29 14.55
CA SER A 228 -0.90 -8.52 14.76
C SER A 228 -1.50 -9.39 15.87
N GLU A 229 -1.93 -8.79 16.98
CA GLU A 229 -2.57 -9.50 18.08
C GLU A 229 -3.91 -10.12 17.66
N LEU A 230 -4.70 -9.41 16.84
CA LEU A 230 -5.95 -9.94 16.29
C LEU A 230 -5.69 -11.10 15.32
N LYS A 231 -4.67 -10.98 14.48
CA LYS A 231 -4.26 -12.03 13.53
C LYS A 231 -3.79 -13.28 14.28
N ASP A 232 -2.98 -13.13 15.31
CA ASP A 232 -2.51 -14.24 16.15
C ASP A 232 -3.67 -14.93 16.88
N ARG A 233 -4.64 -14.18 17.40
CA ARG A 233 -5.86 -14.74 18.01
C ARG A 233 -6.66 -15.56 16.99
N LYS A 234 -6.83 -15.05 15.77
CA LYS A 234 -7.50 -15.78 14.68
C LYS A 234 -6.74 -17.05 14.31
N HIS A 235 -5.42 -17.00 14.20
CA HIS A 235 -4.61 -18.19 13.90
C HIS A 235 -4.70 -19.25 15.01
N ARG A 236 -4.73 -18.84 16.29
CA ARG A 236 -4.93 -19.78 17.41
C ARG A 236 -6.30 -20.46 17.37
N ILE A 237 -7.37 -19.69 17.12
CA ILE A 237 -8.73 -20.24 17.01
C ILE A 237 -8.87 -21.12 15.77
N GLY A 238 -8.37 -20.67 14.62
CA GLY A 238 -8.37 -21.44 13.36
C GLY A 238 -7.59 -22.74 13.48
N GLY A 239 -6.42 -22.71 14.12
CA GLY A 239 -5.62 -23.92 14.36
C GLY A 239 -6.36 -24.98 15.19
N HIS A 240 -7.20 -24.59 16.15
CA HIS A 240 -8.04 -25.55 16.87
C HIS A 240 -9.12 -26.18 15.97
N VAL A 241 -9.69 -25.42 15.04
CA VAL A 241 -10.68 -25.92 14.08
C VAL A 241 -10.03 -26.87 13.08
N ASP A 242 -8.84 -26.54 12.57
CA ASP A 242 -8.09 -27.40 11.65
C ASP A 242 -7.73 -28.74 12.31
N VAL A 243 -7.27 -28.72 13.56
CA VAL A 243 -6.99 -29.94 14.33
C VAL A 243 -8.26 -30.77 14.53
N ALA A 244 -9.39 -30.15 14.88
CA ALA A 244 -10.66 -30.85 15.04
C ALA A 244 -11.13 -31.50 13.72
N TYR A 245 -10.92 -30.82 12.58
CA TYR A 245 -11.28 -31.34 11.26
C TYR A 245 -10.40 -32.53 10.86
N VAL A 246 -9.08 -32.45 11.11
CA VAL A 246 -8.15 -33.56 10.86
C VAL A 246 -8.50 -34.77 11.72
N ILE A 247 -8.78 -34.58 13.02
CA ILE A 247 -9.19 -35.67 13.92
C ILE A 247 -10.52 -36.28 13.46
N GLY A 248 -11.49 -35.44 13.10
CA GLY A 248 -12.78 -35.89 12.55
C GLY A 248 -12.60 -36.75 11.30
N GLY A 249 -11.76 -36.32 10.36
CA GLY A 249 -11.44 -37.09 9.14
C GLY A 249 -10.79 -38.45 9.44
N ILE A 250 -9.85 -38.50 10.39
CA ILE A 250 -9.20 -39.75 10.81
C ILE A 250 -10.23 -40.71 11.44
N LEU A 251 -11.08 -40.21 12.34
CA LEU A 251 -12.12 -41.02 12.97
C LEU A 251 -13.14 -41.57 11.96
N SER A 252 -13.55 -40.75 10.99
CA SER A 252 -14.43 -41.20 9.90
C SER A 252 -13.79 -42.29 9.04
N LEU A 253 -12.51 -42.16 8.70
CA LEU A 253 -11.75 -43.18 7.97
C LEU A 253 -11.66 -44.49 8.76
N LEU A 254 -11.30 -44.42 10.05
CA LEU A 254 -11.22 -45.60 10.91
C LEU A 254 -12.58 -46.31 11.05
N SER A 255 -13.66 -45.53 11.19
CA SER A 255 -15.02 -46.09 11.23
C SER A 255 -15.40 -46.78 9.92
N LEU A 256 -15.09 -46.17 8.77
CA LEU A 256 -15.34 -46.78 7.46
C LEU A 256 -14.53 -48.08 7.28
N CYS A 257 -13.26 -48.08 7.67
CA CYS A 257 -12.41 -49.28 7.63
C CYS A 257 -12.96 -50.39 8.54
N TYR A 258 -13.50 -50.04 9.71
CA TYR A 258 -14.12 -51.00 10.62
C TYR A 258 -15.42 -51.59 10.06
N PHE A 259 -16.25 -50.80 9.37
CA PHE A 259 -17.49 -51.29 8.74
C PHE A 259 -17.26 -52.18 7.51
N MET A 260 -16.11 -52.06 6.85
CA MET A 260 -15.75 -52.86 5.66
C MET A 260 -15.02 -54.16 6.01
N LEU A 261 -14.68 -54.38 7.29
CA LEU A 261 -14.04 -55.59 7.82
C LEU A 261 -15.08 -56.55 8.41
#